data_AF-A0A6P0YU09-F1
#
_entry.id   AF-A0A6P0YU09-F1
#
_cell.length_a   1.000
_cell.length_b   1.000
_cell.length_c   1.000
_cell.angle_alpha   90.00
_cell.angle_beta   90.00
_cell.angle_gamma   90.00
#
_symmetry.space_group_name_H-M   'P 1'
#
loop_
_entity.id
_entity.type
_entity.pdbx_description
1 polymer ?
#
loop_
_entity_poly.entity_id
_entity_poly.type
_entity_poly.pdbx_seq_one_letter_code
_entity_poly.pdbx_strand_id
1 'polypeptide(L)'
;MKNHKQRWQASQVLVALDPTADLGKVTVLLPLSPSFRQALPPEAMAQDYVSLPASGVQLAAKASPQEHQSGHSITRYPAPGHPTTEHSAVALGDEEPGRLTATIEREATASGTKAVITVPLHYSNYQEALSEGVSLNMVAIPPGSFLMGTATEEIAKVTRLETWFRLWDVACWLRPEMPQHRVQVSGLCMSKTPITQEQWQAVMQTNPAHFSGLSRPVETVSWWDAVDFCDRLSQLTGKSYRLPTEAEWEYACRAGTQTLYSFGDRKTPLRTYAWYTWNAQQKTQAVGRKQPNAWGLQDMHGLVWEWCEDPWHPNYNGAPSDGRAWDGAGHASKRTVRGGSWYSLADDCRCAYRFRHDASFCYPSIGFRVVMSN
;
A
#
# COMPACT_ATOMS: atom_id res chain seq x y z
N MET A 1 22.29 -30.20 -33.16
CA MET A 1 21.96 -30.20 -31.72
C MET A 1 20.84 -29.19 -31.52
N LYS A 2 19.69 -29.62 -30.98
CA LYS A 2 18.49 -28.78 -30.85
C LYS A 2 18.72 -27.71 -29.77
N ASN A 3 18.48 -26.45 -30.11
CA ASN A 3 18.49 -25.34 -29.16
C ASN A 3 17.35 -25.52 -28.14
N HIS A 4 17.67 -25.99 -26.95
CA HIS A 4 16.73 -26.00 -25.84
C HIS A 4 16.67 -24.60 -25.21
N LYS A 5 15.71 -23.78 -25.64
CA LYS A 5 15.27 -22.63 -24.86
C LYS A 5 14.39 -23.16 -23.73
N GLN A 6 14.88 -23.13 -22.51
CA GLN A 6 14.09 -23.54 -21.35
C GLN A 6 13.29 -22.33 -20.84
N ARG A 7 11.96 -22.46 -20.79
CA ARG A 7 11.04 -21.49 -20.17
C ARG A 7 10.80 -21.92 -18.73
N TRP A 8 10.89 -20.98 -17.80
CA TRP A 8 10.57 -21.19 -16.39
C TRP A 8 9.18 -20.64 -16.10
N GLN A 9 8.41 -21.31 -15.26
CA GLN A 9 7.15 -20.77 -14.71
C GLN A 9 7.44 -20.01 -13.41
N ALA A 10 6.64 -18.97 -13.11
CA ALA A 10 6.84 -18.08 -11.95
C ALA A 10 6.88 -18.82 -10.60
N SER A 11 6.24 -19.99 -10.50
CA SER A 11 6.26 -20.87 -9.33
C SER A 11 7.60 -21.57 -9.05
N GLN A 12 8.61 -21.39 -9.92
CA GLN A 12 9.88 -22.13 -9.87
C GLN A 12 11.07 -21.26 -9.46
N VAL A 13 10.87 -19.99 -9.10
CA VAL A 13 11.95 -19.08 -8.69
C VAL A 13 11.68 -18.62 -7.26
N LEU A 14 12.52 -19.05 -6.31
CA LEU A 14 12.49 -18.59 -4.92
C LEU A 14 13.61 -17.57 -4.72
N VAL A 15 13.24 -16.31 -4.45
CA VAL A 15 14.21 -15.28 -4.05
C VAL A 15 14.15 -15.19 -2.54
N ALA A 16 15.22 -15.60 -1.87
CA ALA A 16 15.37 -15.43 -0.44
C ALA A 16 16.39 -14.32 -0.18
N LEU A 17 15.99 -13.31 0.59
CA LEU A 17 16.89 -12.30 1.11
C LEU A 17 17.51 -12.86 2.39
N ASP A 18 18.84 -13.01 2.42
CA ASP A 18 19.56 -13.42 3.61
C ASP A 18 19.62 -12.21 4.58
N PRO A 19 18.97 -12.27 5.75
CA PRO A 19 18.92 -11.15 6.70
C PRO A 19 20.26 -10.89 7.39
N THR A 20 21.28 -11.73 7.17
CA THR A 20 22.61 -11.60 7.78
C THR A 20 23.72 -11.25 6.78
N ALA A 21 23.41 -11.20 5.47
CA ALA A 21 24.37 -10.84 4.45
C ALA A 21 24.45 -9.32 4.29
N ASP A 22 25.63 -8.78 4.61
CA ASP A 22 26.09 -7.42 4.34
C ASP A 22 25.55 -6.88 2.99
N LEU A 23 25.08 -5.62 2.98
CA LEU A 23 24.22 -4.90 2.00
C LEU A 23 24.70 -4.86 0.52
N GLY A 24 25.14 -5.97 -0.04
CA GLY A 24 25.72 -6.06 -1.38
C GLY A 24 25.59 -7.43 -2.06
N LYS A 25 24.85 -8.40 -1.49
CA LYS A 25 24.63 -9.71 -2.11
C LYS A 25 23.16 -10.03 -2.23
N VAL A 26 22.68 -10.17 -3.47
CA VAL A 26 21.37 -10.77 -3.76
C VAL A 26 21.61 -12.25 -4.07
N THR A 27 21.03 -13.14 -3.26
CA THR A 27 21.08 -14.58 -3.49
C THR A 27 19.81 -15.01 -4.23
N VAL A 28 19.98 -15.61 -5.41
CA VAL A 28 18.85 -16.15 -6.19
C VAL A 28 18.89 -17.67 -6.06
N LEU A 29 17.86 -18.27 -5.46
CA LEU A 29 17.77 -19.72 -5.31
C LEU A 29 16.98 -20.29 -6.48
N LEU A 30 17.62 -21.12 -7.31
CA LEU A 30 16.97 -21.82 -8.42
C LEU A 30 16.92 -23.32 -8.11
N PRO A 31 15.75 -23.98 -8.14
CA PRO A 31 15.66 -25.43 -8.08
C PRO A 31 16.24 -26.01 -9.39
N LEU A 32 17.38 -26.68 -9.28
CA LEU A 32 18.08 -27.25 -10.44
C LEU A 32 17.45 -28.59 -10.85
N SER A 33 17.23 -28.79 -12.15
CA SER A 33 16.84 -30.09 -12.68
C SER A 33 17.95 -31.14 -12.49
N PRO A 34 17.64 -32.44 -12.40
CA PRO A 34 18.64 -33.51 -12.21
C PRO A 34 19.72 -33.53 -13.30
N SER A 35 19.35 -33.16 -14.53
CA SER A 35 20.26 -33.05 -15.68
C SER A 35 21.23 -31.86 -15.57
N PHE A 36 20.86 -30.79 -14.86
CA PHE A 36 21.77 -29.67 -14.61
C PHE A 36 22.72 -29.95 -13.44
N ARG A 37 22.28 -30.72 -12.43
CA ARG A 37 23.14 -31.20 -11.32
C ARG A 37 24.35 -32.00 -11.82
N GLN A 38 24.20 -32.77 -12.89
CA GLN A 38 25.30 -33.56 -13.47
C GLN A 38 26.34 -32.72 -14.26
N ALA A 39 25.99 -31.48 -14.61
CA ALA A 39 26.86 -30.59 -15.38
C ALA A 39 27.64 -29.59 -14.51
N LEU A 40 27.39 -29.56 -13.19
CA LEU A 40 28.06 -28.67 -12.26
C LEU A 40 29.32 -29.31 -11.67
N PRO A 41 30.37 -28.53 -11.37
CA PRO A 41 31.57 -29.04 -10.70
C PRO A 41 31.21 -29.61 -9.31
N PRO A 42 31.87 -30.69 -8.84
CA PRO A 42 31.52 -31.40 -7.60
C PRO A 42 31.46 -30.52 -6.36
N GLU A 43 32.26 -29.45 -6.34
CA GLU A 43 32.36 -28.46 -5.27
C GLU A 43 31.07 -27.64 -5.10
N ALA A 44 30.25 -27.50 -6.15
CA ALA A 44 28.96 -26.80 -6.15
C ALA A 44 27.77 -27.70 -5.75
N MET A 45 27.99 -28.99 -5.49
CA MET A 45 26.94 -29.96 -5.14
C MET A 45 26.62 -30.03 -3.64
N ALA A 46 27.32 -29.28 -2.79
CA ALA A 46 27.20 -29.39 -1.33
C ALA A 46 26.03 -28.57 -0.73
N GLN A 47 25.32 -27.76 -1.52
CA GLN A 47 24.19 -26.93 -1.08
C GLN A 47 23.09 -27.01 -2.13
N ASP A 48 21.82 -27.11 -1.72
CA ASP A 48 20.64 -27.18 -2.61
C ASP A 48 20.37 -25.89 -3.40
N TYR A 49 21.37 -25.01 -3.53
CA TYR A 49 21.30 -23.71 -4.18
C TYR A 49 22.67 -23.31 -4.76
N VAL A 50 22.65 -22.47 -5.79
CA VAL A 50 23.86 -21.90 -6.41
C VAL A 50 23.94 -20.41 -6.08
N SER A 51 25.00 -20.01 -5.37
CA SER A 51 25.34 -18.60 -5.17
C SER A 51 26.24 -18.13 -6.32
N LEU A 52 25.85 -17.09 -7.05
CA LEU A 52 26.67 -16.54 -8.14
C LEU A 52 27.43 -15.29 -7.67
N PRO A 53 28.78 -15.30 -7.66
CA PRO A 53 29.54 -14.08 -7.46
C PRO A 53 29.44 -13.17 -8.70
N ALA A 54 29.36 -11.87 -8.48
CA ALA A 54 29.19 -10.85 -9.52
C ALA A 54 30.28 -10.87 -10.62
N SER A 55 31.41 -11.54 -10.39
CA SER A 55 32.54 -11.63 -11.33
C SER A 55 32.41 -12.69 -12.44
N GLY A 56 31.30 -13.42 -12.54
CA GLY A 56 31.17 -14.58 -13.46
C GLY A 56 30.29 -14.42 -14.69
N VAL A 57 29.59 -13.30 -14.90
CA VAL A 57 28.56 -13.20 -15.97
C VAL A 57 29.14 -12.56 -17.24
N GLN A 58 29.67 -13.37 -18.15
CA GLN A 58 29.95 -12.94 -19.53
C GLN A 58 28.66 -13.01 -20.37
N LEU A 59 28.24 -11.88 -20.93
CA LEU A 59 27.15 -11.80 -21.91
C LEU A 59 27.74 -11.44 -23.27
N ALA A 60 27.57 -12.33 -24.26
CA ALA A 60 27.99 -12.12 -25.63
C ALA A 60 27.13 -11.06 -26.31
N ALA A 61 27.75 -9.97 -26.77
CA ALA A 61 27.11 -8.98 -27.63
C ALA A 61 26.93 -9.56 -29.04
N LYS A 62 25.72 -9.52 -29.60
CA LYS A 62 25.52 -9.75 -31.03
C LYS A 62 25.55 -8.40 -31.75
N ALA A 63 26.56 -8.25 -32.62
CA ALA A 63 26.77 -7.10 -33.48
C ALA A 63 25.71 -6.97 -34.59
N SER A 64 25.55 -5.75 -35.08
CA SER A 64 24.59 -5.22 -36.07
C SER A 64 24.46 -5.99 -37.40
N PRO A 65 23.37 -5.77 -38.17
CA PRO A 65 23.18 -6.38 -39.49
C PRO A 65 23.98 -5.66 -40.60
N GLN A 66 24.55 -6.44 -41.51
CA GLN A 66 25.11 -5.97 -42.79
C GLN A 66 24.00 -5.69 -43.81
N GLU A 67 24.18 -4.61 -44.58
CA GLU A 67 23.40 -4.19 -45.74
C GLU A 67 23.63 -5.10 -46.98
N HIS A 68 22.65 -5.10 -47.91
CA HIS A 68 22.93 -5.12 -49.34
C HIS A 68 21.89 -4.31 -50.15
N GLN A 69 22.35 -3.15 -50.66
CA GLN A 69 22.14 -2.47 -51.97
C GLN A 69 20.69 -2.27 -52.51
N SER A 70 20.29 -1.08 -52.97
CA SER A 70 20.90 -0.27 -54.05
C SER A 70 20.36 1.18 -54.13
N GLY A 71 21.13 2.12 -54.71
CA GLY A 71 20.59 3.30 -55.40
C GLY A 71 20.99 4.72 -54.94
N HIS A 72 22.14 5.20 -55.41
CA HIS A 72 22.51 6.60 -55.77
C HIS A 72 22.37 7.82 -54.81
N SER A 73 23.55 8.40 -54.53
CA SER A 73 23.92 9.83 -54.72
C SER A 73 24.13 10.78 -53.51
N ILE A 74 25.43 11.04 -53.25
CA ILE A 74 26.12 12.32 -52.94
C ILE A 74 25.99 12.96 -51.52
N THR A 75 27.03 12.69 -50.73
CA THR A 75 27.95 13.57 -49.96
C THR A 75 27.44 14.69 -49.04
N ARG A 76 27.78 14.59 -47.73
CA ARG A 76 28.59 15.55 -46.93
C ARG A 76 28.78 15.06 -45.47
N TYR A 77 30.02 15.13 -44.97
CA TYR A 77 30.43 15.07 -43.55
C TYR A 77 30.82 16.50 -43.08
N PRO A 78 31.14 16.80 -41.80
CA PRO A 78 30.78 16.18 -40.50
C PRO A 78 30.38 17.21 -39.41
N ALA A 79 29.91 16.77 -38.23
CA ALA A 79 30.24 17.38 -36.91
C ALA A 79 29.88 16.45 -35.72
N PRO A 80 30.67 16.41 -34.62
CA PRO A 80 30.49 15.48 -33.50
C PRO A 80 29.84 16.13 -32.27
N GLY A 81 29.11 15.33 -31.48
CA GLY A 81 28.77 15.64 -30.10
C GLY A 81 27.33 15.31 -29.71
N HIS A 82 27.15 14.19 -28.99
CA HIS A 82 26.26 13.98 -27.83
C HIS A 82 26.15 12.47 -27.55
N PRO A 83 26.21 12.01 -26.27
CA PRO A 83 25.90 10.63 -25.94
C PRO A 83 24.41 10.37 -26.17
N THR A 84 24.09 9.45 -27.08
CA THR A 84 22.73 8.95 -27.30
C THR A 84 22.41 7.87 -26.28
N THR A 85 21.50 8.16 -25.36
CA THR A 85 20.84 7.16 -24.51
C THR A 85 19.83 6.40 -25.38
N GLU A 86 20.09 5.13 -25.70
CA GLU A 86 19.12 4.28 -26.38
C GLU A 86 18.06 3.79 -25.38
N HIS A 87 16.87 4.38 -25.43
CA HIS A 87 15.69 3.81 -24.80
C HIS A 87 15.05 2.80 -25.75
N SER A 88 15.32 1.52 -25.55
CA SER A 88 14.51 0.46 -26.15
C SER A 88 13.26 0.22 -25.30
N ALA A 89 12.17 0.96 -25.59
CA ALA A 89 10.85 0.67 -25.03
C ALA A 89 10.24 -0.51 -25.80
N VAL A 90 10.11 -1.67 -25.14
CA VAL A 90 9.27 -2.78 -25.60
C VAL A 90 7.91 -2.63 -24.93
N ALA A 91 6.90 -2.20 -25.70
CA ALA A 91 5.51 -2.25 -25.28
C ALA A 91 4.93 -3.65 -25.55
N LEU A 92 4.50 -4.33 -24.50
CA LEU A 92 3.63 -5.51 -24.48
C LEU A 92 2.81 -5.36 -23.19
N GLY A 93 1.52 -5.06 -23.21
CA GLY A 93 0.46 -5.91 -23.73
C GLY A 93 -0.09 -6.72 -22.54
N ASP A 94 -1.20 -6.24 -21.97
CA ASP A 94 -2.07 -6.78 -20.90
C ASP A 94 -1.44 -7.52 -19.71
N GLU A 95 -1.65 -6.91 -18.53
CA GLU A 95 -1.24 -7.36 -17.20
C GLU A 95 -1.88 -8.70 -16.82
N GLU A 96 -1.09 -9.79 -16.85
CA GLU A 96 -1.40 -10.94 -15.99
C GLU A 96 -0.92 -10.67 -14.56
N PRO A 97 -1.78 -10.81 -13.54
CA PRO A 97 -1.38 -10.68 -12.14
C PRO A 97 -0.42 -11.82 -11.76
N GLY A 98 0.77 -11.47 -11.23
CA GLY A 98 1.73 -12.43 -10.67
C GLY A 98 3.10 -12.52 -11.34
N ARG A 99 3.44 -11.61 -12.27
CA ARG A 99 4.75 -11.61 -12.94
C ARG A 99 5.74 -10.63 -12.30
N LEU A 100 6.67 -11.12 -11.49
CA LEU A 100 7.83 -10.33 -11.06
C LEU A 100 8.69 -10.01 -12.29
N THR A 101 8.67 -8.76 -12.74
CA THR A 101 9.71 -8.25 -13.65
C THR A 101 10.92 -7.85 -12.81
N ALA A 102 12.13 -8.08 -13.30
CA ALA A 102 13.35 -7.58 -12.67
C ALA A 102 14.13 -6.81 -13.72
N THR A 103 14.41 -5.53 -13.46
CA THR A 103 15.25 -4.70 -14.31
C THR A 103 16.68 -4.78 -13.80
N ILE A 104 17.62 -5.12 -14.67
CA ILE A 104 19.04 -5.16 -14.34
C ILE A 104 19.71 -3.96 -14.99
N GLU A 105 20.13 -2.99 -14.19
CA GLU A 105 20.90 -1.83 -14.65
C GLU A 105 22.38 -2.04 -14.35
N ARG A 106 23.22 -1.66 -15.31
CA ARG A 106 24.68 -1.73 -15.17
C ARG A 106 25.22 -0.35 -14.89
N GLU A 107 25.88 -0.17 -13.75
CA GLU A 107 26.56 1.07 -13.41
C GLU A 107 28.08 0.83 -13.46
N ALA A 108 28.77 1.56 -14.33
CA ALA A 108 30.22 1.53 -14.43
C ALA A 108 30.80 2.44 -13.34
N THR A 109 31.53 1.85 -12.38
CA THR A 109 32.23 2.62 -11.33
C THR A 109 33.75 2.50 -11.52
N ALA A 110 34.50 3.40 -10.89
CA ALA A 110 35.97 3.41 -10.95
C ALA A 110 36.63 2.10 -10.46
N SER A 111 35.90 1.25 -9.72
CA SER A 111 36.37 -0.03 -9.17
C SER A 111 35.78 -1.27 -9.88
N GLY A 112 35.02 -1.10 -10.96
CA GLY A 112 34.39 -2.20 -11.72
C GLY A 112 32.89 -1.97 -11.98
N THR A 113 32.26 -2.94 -12.63
CA THR A 113 30.83 -2.87 -13.02
C THR A 113 29.94 -3.42 -11.90
N LYS A 114 29.02 -2.60 -11.37
CA LYS A 114 27.97 -3.05 -10.44
C LYS A 114 26.70 -3.35 -11.23
N ALA A 115 26.09 -4.51 -11.00
CA ALA A 115 24.76 -4.82 -11.51
C ALA A 115 23.74 -4.53 -10.40
N VAL A 116 22.83 -3.60 -10.65
CA VAL A 116 21.71 -3.30 -9.76
C VAL A 116 20.51 -4.10 -10.27
N ILE A 117 20.05 -5.07 -9.47
CA ILE A 117 18.84 -5.83 -9.75
C ILE A 117 17.68 -5.14 -9.04
N THR A 118 16.85 -4.44 -9.81
CA THR A 118 15.61 -3.84 -9.33
C THR A 118 14.48 -4.82 -9.61
N VAL A 119 13.99 -5.50 -8.58
CA VAL A 119 12.72 -6.23 -8.66
C VAL A 119 11.63 -5.24 -8.27
N PRO A 120 10.86 -4.65 -9.20
CA PRO A 120 9.61 -4.00 -8.84
C PRO A 120 8.74 -5.01 -8.10
N LEU A 121 8.53 -4.77 -6.80
CA LEU A 121 7.38 -5.33 -6.11
C LEU A 121 6.17 -4.79 -6.87
N HIS A 122 5.48 -5.67 -7.59
CA HIS A 122 4.23 -5.32 -8.26
C HIS A 122 3.19 -5.13 -7.17
N TYR A 123 3.07 -3.89 -6.67
CA TYR A 123 1.91 -3.44 -5.91
C TYR A 123 0.77 -3.25 -6.92
N SER A 124 0.17 -4.34 -7.35
CA SER A 124 -1.06 -4.29 -8.14
C SER A 124 -2.26 -4.56 -7.24
N ASN A 125 -3.39 -3.98 -7.62
CA ASN A 125 -4.65 -4.32 -6.99
C ASN A 125 -4.89 -5.83 -7.16
N TYR A 126 -5.36 -6.49 -6.11
CA TYR A 126 -5.68 -7.91 -6.16
C TYR A 126 -6.99 -8.19 -5.43
N GLN A 127 -7.54 -9.37 -5.68
CA GLN A 127 -8.76 -9.84 -5.04
C GLN A 127 -8.41 -11.10 -4.25
N GLU A 128 -8.67 -11.07 -2.94
CA GLU A 128 -8.50 -12.22 -2.06
C GLU A 128 -9.81 -13.01 -2.02
N ALA A 129 -9.74 -14.32 -2.21
CA ALA A 129 -10.90 -15.19 -2.11
C ALA A 129 -11.10 -15.61 -0.65
N LEU A 130 -12.28 -15.34 -0.07
CA LEU A 130 -12.59 -15.68 1.32
C LEU A 130 -13.41 -16.98 1.41
N SER A 131 -14.39 -17.12 0.52
CA SER A 131 -15.24 -18.32 0.40
C SER A 131 -15.87 -18.34 -0.99
N GLU A 132 -16.71 -19.35 -1.29
CA GLU A 132 -17.44 -19.41 -2.55
C GLU A 132 -18.26 -18.13 -2.77
N GLY A 133 -17.94 -17.38 -3.82
CA GLY A 133 -18.62 -16.13 -4.17
C GLY A 133 -18.26 -14.89 -3.34
N VAL A 134 -17.47 -15.01 -2.27
CA VAL A 134 -17.09 -13.88 -1.39
C VAL A 134 -15.62 -13.55 -1.54
N SER A 135 -15.32 -12.27 -1.73
CA SER A 135 -13.97 -11.78 -1.98
C SER A 135 -13.69 -10.44 -1.32
N LEU A 136 -12.40 -10.18 -1.11
CA LEU A 136 -11.88 -8.94 -0.54
C LEU A 136 -10.97 -8.26 -1.58
N ASN A 137 -11.43 -7.12 -2.09
CA ASN A 137 -10.65 -6.32 -3.03
C ASN A 137 -9.61 -5.48 -2.29
N MET A 138 -8.35 -5.63 -2.65
CA MET A 138 -7.20 -4.97 -2.07
C MET A 138 -6.61 -3.99 -3.08
N VAL A 139 -6.40 -2.75 -2.65
CA VAL A 139 -5.82 -1.66 -3.42
C VAL A 139 -4.36 -1.50 -3.04
N ALA A 140 -3.50 -1.48 -4.05
CA ALA A 140 -2.08 -1.22 -3.87
C ALA A 140 -1.83 0.26 -3.52
N ILE A 141 -1.12 0.48 -2.42
CA ILE A 141 -0.75 1.79 -1.91
C ILE A 141 0.77 1.94 -2.10
N PRO A 142 1.22 2.91 -2.93
CA PRO A 142 2.65 3.05 -3.24
C PRO A 142 3.43 3.49 -1.99
N PRO A 143 4.69 3.07 -1.83
CA PRO A 143 5.56 3.66 -0.80
C PRO A 143 5.75 5.16 -1.05
N GLY A 144 5.92 5.93 0.01
CA GLY A 144 6.22 7.35 -0.12
C GLY A 144 6.26 8.09 1.19
N SER A 145 6.39 9.42 1.10
CA SER A 145 6.40 10.30 2.27
C SER A 145 5.28 11.31 2.18
N PHE A 146 4.67 11.63 3.33
CA PHE A 146 3.65 12.66 3.43
C PHE A 146 3.76 13.46 4.74
N LEU A 147 3.01 14.55 4.81
CA LEU A 147 2.84 15.33 6.04
C LEU A 147 1.59 14.83 6.77
N MET A 148 1.80 14.18 7.92
CA MET A 148 0.74 13.67 8.78
C MET A 148 0.29 14.74 9.78
N GLY A 149 -1.01 14.87 9.98
CA GLY A 149 -1.61 15.87 10.85
C GLY A 149 -1.93 17.19 10.16
N THR A 150 -2.26 18.20 10.97
CA THR A 150 -2.68 19.53 10.53
C THR A 150 -1.63 20.57 10.89
N ALA A 151 -1.23 21.38 9.90
CA ALA A 151 -0.27 22.46 10.14
C ALA A 151 -0.93 23.62 10.90
N THR A 152 -0.13 24.37 11.65
CA THR A 152 -0.62 25.55 12.39
C THR A 152 -1.23 26.60 11.46
N GLU A 153 -0.68 26.75 10.26
CA GLU A 153 -1.16 27.68 9.23
C GLU A 153 -2.50 27.22 8.62
N GLU A 154 -2.79 25.92 8.69
CA GLU A 154 -4.05 25.34 8.23
C GLU A 154 -5.18 25.48 9.24
N ILE A 155 -4.88 25.82 10.50
CA ILE A 155 -5.89 26.20 11.50
C ILE A 155 -6.79 27.29 10.91
N ALA A 156 -6.22 28.25 10.18
CA ALA A 156 -7.00 29.30 9.52
C ALA A 156 -7.97 28.78 8.44
N LYS A 157 -7.60 27.72 7.71
CA LYS A 157 -8.47 27.07 6.70
C LYS A 157 -9.65 26.39 7.40
N VAL A 158 -9.36 25.71 8.50
CA VAL A 158 -10.35 25.03 9.34
C VAL A 158 -11.28 26.04 10.04
N THR A 159 -10.73 27.08 10.67
CA THR A 159 -11.51 28.13 11.36
C THR A 159 -12.34 28.96 10.40
N ARG A 160 -11.90 29.19 9.15
CA ARG A 160 -12.71 29.89 8.13
C ARG A 160 -13.98 29.13 7.77
N LEU A 161 -13.99 27.81 7.96
CA LEU A 161 -15.21 26.99 7.82
C LEU A 161 -16.13 27.09 9.05
N GLU A 162 -15.64 27.66 10.16
CA GLU A 162 -16.25 27.68 11.49
C GLU A 162 -16.29 29.13 12.03
N THR A 163 -17.09 30.00 11.42
CA THR A 163 -17.18 31.43 11.80
C THR A 163 -17.83 31.69 13.17
N TRP A 164 -18.20 30.64 13.92
CA TRP A 164 -19.01 30.73 15.14
C TRP A 164 -18.26 30.37 16.42
N PHE A 165 -17.07 29.74 16.33
CA PHE A 165 -16.24 29.38 17.48
C PHE A 165 -15.12 30.39 17.73
N ARG A 166 -14.70 30.55 18.99
CA ARG A 166 -13.51 31.33 19.30
C ARG A 166 -12.28 30.59 18.77
N LEU A 167 -11.29 31.32 18.25
CA LEU A 167 -10.03 30.76 17.73
C LEU A 167 -9.36 29.76 18.69
N TRP A 168 -9.45 30.01 20.00
CA TRP A 168 -8.91 29.13 21.03
C TRP A 168 -9.60 27.76 21.10
N ASP A 169 -10.92 27.70 20.89
CA ASP A 169 -11.70 26.46 20.93
C ASP A 169 -11.30 25.55 19.76
N VAL A 170 -11.09 26.15 18.58
CA VAL A 170 -10.62 25.42 17.39
C VAL A 170 -9.19 24.93 17.56
N ALA A 171 -8.31 25.72 18.17
CA ALA A 171 -6.94 25.28 18.48
C ALA A 171 -6.91 24.12 19.49
N CYS A 172 -7.84 24.09 20.46
CA CYS A 172 -7.96 22.98 21.39
C CYS A 172 -8.49 21.71 20.69
N TRP A 173 -9.43 21.85 19.77
CA TRP A 173 -9.97 20.76 18.97
C TRP A 173 -8.94 20.14 18.02
N LEU A 174 -8.07 20.95 17.41
CA LEU A 174 -7.01 20.47 16.50
C LEU A 174 -5.77 19.93 17.22
N ARG A 175 -5.64 20.11 18.54
CA ARG A 175 -4.47 19.67 19.31
C ARG A 175 -4.06 18.20 19.04
N PRO A 176 -4.99 17.24 18.93
CA PRO A 176 -4.60 15.86 18.62
C PRO A 176 -3.94 15.70 17.24
N GLU A 177 -4.27 16.56 16.29
CA GLU A 177 -3.78 16.52 14.91
C GLU A 177 -2.41 17.21 14.75
N MET A 178 -1.86 17.75 15.83
CA MET A 178 -0.63 18.55 15.85
C MET A 178 0.49 17.88 16.66
N PRO A 179 1.77 18.22 16.43
CA PRO A 179 2.25 18.99 15.29
C PRO A 179 2.17 18.18 13.99
N GLN A 180 2.06 18.87 12.86
CA GLN A 180 2.27 18.24 11.57
C GLN A 180 3.72 17.77 11.47
N HIS A 181 3.93 16.55 11.00
CA HIS A 181 5.26 15.95 10.89
C HIS A 181 5.35 15.07 9.65
N ARG A 182 6.58 14.81 9.19
CA ARG A 182 6.84 13.97 8.03
C ARG A 182 6.86 12.51 8.44
N VAL A 183 6.15 11.67 7.68
CA VAL A 183 6.14 10.21 7.84
C VAL A 183 6.51 9.56 6.51
N GLN A 184 7.31 8.51 6.57
CA GLN A 184 7.61 7.60 5.46
C GLN A 184 6.76 6.34 5.63
N VAL A 185 6.00 5.97 4.61
CA VAL A 185 5.15 4.78 4.59
C VAL A 185 5.70 3.81 3.55
N SER A 186 5.86 2.55 3.92
CA SER A 186 6.22 1.46 3.01
C SER A 186 5.04 1.09 2.13
N GLY A 187 5.31 0.49 0.96
CA GLY A 187 4.25 0.01 0.08
C GLY A 187 3.47 -1.11 0.75
N LEU A 188 2.15 -1.09 0.61
CA LEU A 188 1.23 -2.05 1.22
C LEU A 188 -0.01 -2.21 0.36
N CYS A 189 -0.83 -3.22 0.66
CA CYS A 189 -2.16 -3.34 0.07
C CYS A 189 -3.23 -3.09 1.14
N MET A 190 -4.24 -2.27 0.85
CA MET A 190 -5.31 -1.90 1.77
C MET A 190 -6.67 -2.31 1.20
N SER A 191 -7.58 -2.82 2.03
CA SER A 191 -8.92 -3.15 1.53
C SER A 191 -9.61 -1.92 0.95
N LYS A 192 -10.21 -2.09 -0.24
CA LYS A 192 -10.81 -1.01 -1.03
C LYS A 192 -11.88 -0.24 -0.25
N THR A 193 -12.65 -0.96 0.53
CA THR A 193 -13.73 -0.48 1.40
C THR A 193 -13.47 -0.96 2.84
N PRO A 194 -14.22 -0.44 3.83
CA PRO A 194 -14.35 -1.13 5.12
C PRO A 194 -14.80 -2.58 4.92
N ILE A 195 -14.45 -3.45 5.88
CA ILE A 195 -14.86 -4.86 5.86
C ILE A 195 -16.38 -4.94 5.88
N THR A 196 -16.96 -5.69 4.94
CA THR A 196 -18.42 -5.86 4.85
C THR A 196 -18.93 -6.93 5.81
N GLN A 197 -20.23 -6.92 6.09
CA GLN A 197 -20.88 -7.98 6.86
C GLN A 197 -20.75 -9.35 6.19
N GLU A 198 -20.76 -9.41 4.86
CA GLU A 198 -20.52 -10.63 4.08
C GLU A 198 -19.09 -11.18 4.28
N GLN A 199 -18.09 -10.31 4.19
CA GLN A 199 -16.69 -10.67 4.42
C GLN A 199 -16.45 -11.08 5.87
N TRP A 200 -17.06 -10.37 6.82
CA TRP A 200 -17.06 -10.74 8.22
C TRP A 200 -17.64 -12.14 8.43
N GLN A 201 -18.82 -12.43 7.90
CA GLN A 201 -19.44 -13.76 8.01
C GLN A 201 -18.59 -14.88 7.41
N ALA A 202 -17.93 -14.62 6.27
CA ALA A 202 -17.06 -15.62 5.63
C ALA A 202 -15.87 -16.02 6.51
N VAL A 203 -15.30 -15.08 7.28
CA VAL A 203 -14.13 -15.33 8.14
C VAL A 203 -14.52 -15.72 9.57
N MET A 204 -15.53 -15.07 10.13
CA MET A 204 -15.89 -15.13 11.56
C MET A 204 -17.13 -15.99 11.84
N GLN A 205 -17.89 -16.39 10.82
CA GLN A 205 -19.10 -17.23 10.91
C GLN A 205 -20.21 -16.65 11.81
N THR A 206 -20.14 -15.35 12.10
CA THR A 206 -21.09 -14.59 12.93
C THR A 206 -21.42 -13.27 12.24
N ASN A 207 -22.34 -12.46 12.77
CA ASN A 207 -22.54 -11.08 12.32
C ASN A 207 -23.01 -10.21 13.48
N PRO A 208 -22.16 -9.36 14.06
CA PRO A 208 -22.50 -8.51 15.20
C PRO A 208 -23.20 -7.20 14.80
N ALA A 209 -23.30 -6.91 13.50
CA ALA A 209 -23.75 -5.62 13.01
C ALA A 209 -25.18 -5.29 13.44
N HIS A 210 -25.37 -4.09 13.97
CA HIS A 210 -26.68 -3.56 14.32
C HIS A 210 -27.56 -3.30 13.07
N PHE A 211 -26.94 -2.83 12.00
CA PHE A 211 -27.60 -2.41 10.77
C PHE A 211 -27.48 -3.46 9.68
N SER A 212 -28.45 -4.36 9.58
CA SER A 212 -28.38 -5.51 8.65
C SER A 212 -28.20 -5.14 7.17
N GLY A 213 -27.28 -5.84 6.51
CA GLY A 213 -27.12 -5.87 5.05
C GLY A 213 -25.73 -6.37 4.66
N LEU A 214 -25.64 -7.45 3.89
CA LEU A 214 -24.37 -8.11 3.54
C LEU A 214 -23.33 -7.17 2.90
N SER A 215 -23.77 -6.21 2.09
CA SER A 215 -22.91 -5.21 1.44
C SER A 215 -22.64 -3.96 2.29
N ARG A 216 -23.16 -3.89 3.52
CA ARG A 216 -22.86 -2.82 4.48
C ARG A 216 -21.57 -3.14 5.23
N PRO A 217 -20.87 -2.14 5.78
CA PRO A 217 -19.75 -2.39 6.66
C PRO A 217 -20.21 -3.23 7.86
N VAL A 218 -19.34 -4.12 8.33
CA VAL A 218 -19.47 -4.65 9.68
C VAL A 218 -19.23 -3.50 10.67
N GLU A 219 -20.10 -3.40 11.67
CA GLU A 219 -19.98 -2.45 12.76
C GLU A 219 -20.39 -3.11 14.08
N THR A 220 -20.34 -2.37 15.19
CA THR A 220 -20.54 -2.92 16.54
C THR A 220 -19.47 -3.98 16.87
N VAL A 221 -18.25 -3.76 16.38
CA VAL A 221 -17.06 -4.58 16.64
C VAL A 221 -16.06 -3.81 17.48
N SER A 222 -15.47 -4.48 18.47
CA SER A 222 -14.38 -3.92 19.27
C SER A 222 -13.07 -3.93 18.47
N TRP A 223 -12.04 -3.24 18.97
CA TRP A 223 -10.71 -3.31 18.39
C TRP A 223 -10.16 -4.75 18.42
N TRP A 224 -10.44 -5.48 19.50
CA TRP A 224 -10.01 -6.88 19.67
C TRP A 224 -10.69 -7.81 18.67
N ASP A 225 -11.98 -7.61 18.38
CA ASP A 225 -12.69 -8.40 17.38
C ASP A 225 -12.14 -8.14 15.97
N ALA A 226 -11.74 -6.89 15.70
CA ALA A 226 -11.12 -6.52 14.43
C ALA A 226 -9.71 -7.14 14.26
N VAL A 227 -8.94 -7.26 15.35
CA VAL A 227 -7.67 -7.99 15.37
C VAL A 227 -7.89 -9.49 15.16
N ASP A 228 -8.84 -10.12 15.86
CA ASP A 228 -9.17 -11.55 15.66
C ASP A 228 -9.61 -11.84 14.22
N PHE A 229 -10.36 -10.92 13.59
CA PHE A 229 -10.67 -11.01 12.17
C PHE A 229 -9.41 -11.01 11.30
N CYS A 230 -8.46 -10.11 11.57
CA CYS A 230 -7.20 -10.06 10.81
C CYS A 230 -6.37 -11.33 10.98
N ASP A 231 -6.30 -11.88 12.20
CA ASP A 231 -5.57 -13.11 12.50
C ASP A 231 -6.19 -14.31 11.78
N ARG A 232 -7.51 -14.44 11.79
CA ARG A 232 -8.23 -15.50 11.09
C ARG A 232 -8.15 -15.35 9.57
N LEU A 233 -8.23 -14.12 9.06
CA LEU A 233 -8.03 -13.84 7.64
C LEU A 233 -6.61 -14.24 7.21
N SER A 234 -5.61 -13.98 8.06
CA SER A 234 -4.23 -14.38 7.82
C SER A 234 -4.07 -15.90 7.77
N GLN A 235 -4.69 -16.61 8.72
CA GLN A 235 -4.69 -18.08 8.75
C GLN A 235 -5.39 -18.68 7.52
N LEU A 236 -6.50 -18.08 7.08
CA LEU A 236 -7.29 -18.55 5.94
C LEU A 236 -6.53 -18.41 4.61
N THR A 237 -5.78 -17.32 4.45
CA THR A 237 -5.17 -16.93 3.16
C THR A 237 -3.68 -17.23 3.07
N GLY A 238 -3.02 -17.47 4.21
CA GLY A 238 -1.57 -17.61 4.31
C GLY A 238 -0.80 -16.30 4.12
N LYS A 239 -1.47 -15.14 4.16
CA LYS A 239 -0.87 -13.80 4.04
C LYS A 239 -0.98 -13.04 5.36
N SER A 240 -0.13 -12.04 5.59
CA SER A 240 -0.12 -11.27 6.84
C SER A 240 -1.07 -10.08 6.78
N TYR A 241 -2.28 -10.24 7.33
CA TYR A 241 -3.28 -9.18 7.46
C TYR A 241 -3.29 -8.58 8.87
N ARG A 242 -3.48 -7.25 8.94
CA ARG A 242 -3.62 -6.49 10.19
C ARG A 242 -4.48 -5.26 10.00
N LEU A 243 -4.80 -4.56 11.09
CA LEU A 243 -5.32 -3.20 11.03
C LEU A 243 -4.26 -2.25 10.46
N PRO A 244 -4.65 -1.19 9.71
CA PRO A 244 -3.70 -0.16 9.31
C PRO A 244 -3.16 0.55 10.55
N THR A 245 -1.90 0.99 10.48
CA THR A 245 -1.44 2.02 11.41
C THR A 245 -2.17 3.32 11.11
N GLU A 246 -2.21 4.21 12.09
CA GLU A 246 -2.82 5.52 11.95
C GLU A 246 -2.15 6.32 10.82
N ALA A 247 -0.83 6.18 10.69
CA ALA A 247 -0.04 6.81 9.63
C ALA A 247 -0.39 6.24 8.25
N GLU A 248 -0.49 4.91 8.12
CA GLU A 248 -0.91 4.26 6.87
C GLU A 248 -2.33 4.67 6.47
N TRP A 249 -3.24 4.74 7.44
CA TRP A 249 -4.62 5.17 7.19
C TRP A 249 -4.68 6.60 6.66
N GLU A 250 -3.99 7.55 7.30
CA GLU A 250 -4.01 8.96 6.86
C GLU A 250 -3.33 9.13 5.49
N TYR A 251 -2.21 8.44 5.28
CA TYR A 251 -1.50 8.43 4.01
C TYR A 251 -2.41 7.95 2.87
N ALA A 252 -3.08 6.81 3.10
CA ALA A 252 -4.02 6.22 2.17
C ALA A 252 -5.25 7.11 1.94
N CYS A 253 -5.77 7.76 2.99
CA CYS A 253 -6.89 8.69 2.89
C CYS A 253 -6.55 9.88 1.99
N ARG A 254 -5.38 10.50 2.23
CA ARG A 254 -4.89 11.66 1.48
C ARG A 254 -4.58 11.35 0.02
N ALA A 255 -4.10 10.14 -0.27
CA ALA A 255 -3.78 9.69 -1.63
C ALA A 255 -2.93 10.71 -2.42
N GLY A 256 -1.91 11.26 -1.76
CA GLY A 256 -0.99 12.25 -2.33
C GLY A 256 -1.37 13.72 -2.15
N THR A 257 -2.57 14.04 -1.62
CA THR A 257 -2.94 15.43 -1.34
C THR A 257 -2.47 15.90 0.04
N GLN A 258 -2.39 17.21 0.23
CA GLN A 258 -2.16 17.86 1.53
C GLN A 258 -3.41 18.61 2.02
N THR A 259 -4.54 18.41 1.37
CA THR A 259 -5.79 19.15 1.61
C THR A 259 -6.58 18.57 2.78
N LEU A 260 -7.62 19.28 3.25
CA LEU A 260 -8.46 18.84 4.37
C LEU A 260 -9.19 17.51 4.09
N TYR A 261 -9.57 17.29 2.84
CA TYR A 261 -10.14 16.04 2.32
C TYR A 261 -9.29 15.54 1.15
N SER A 262 -9.46 14.28 0.75
CA SER A 262 -8.74 13.71 -0.41
C SER A 262 -9.08 14.41 -1.74
N PHE A 263 -10.15 15.21 -1.76
CA PHE A 263 -10.69 15.90 -2.92
C PHE A 263 -10.61 17.44 -2.82
N GLY A 264 -9.86 17.97 -1.85
CA GLY A 264 -9.64 19.41 -1.69
C GLY A 264 -10.05 19.96 -0.31
N ASP A 265 -10.05 21.29 -0.19
CA ASP A 265 -10.26 21.98 1.10
C ASP A 265 -11.73 22.39 1.38
N ARG A 266 -12.64 22.17 0.42
CA ARG A 266 -14.05 22.60 0.55
C ARG A 266 -14.93 21.44 0.99
N LYS A 267 -15.88 21.72 1.90
CA LYS A 267 -16.91 20.75 2.35
C LYS A 267 -17.94 20.41 1.26
N THR A 268 -18.17 21.29 0.28
CA THR A 268 -19.25 21.16 -0.71
C THR A 268 -19.28 19.82 -1.45
N PRO A 269 -18.14 19.26 -1.91
CA PRO A 269 -18.12 17.96 -2.57
C PRO A 269 -18.30 16.77 -1.61
N LEU A 270 -18.24 16.94 -0.29
CA LEU A 270 -18.24 15.84 0.67
C LEU A 270 -19.42 14.87 0.47
N ARG A 271 -20.60 15.36 0.09
CA ARG A 271 -21.78 14.51 -0.17
C ARG A 271 -21.56 13.43 -1.25
N THR A 272 -20.63 13.64 -2.20
CA THR A 272 -20.29 12.66 -3.25
C THR A 272 -19.21 11.67 -2.83
N TYR A 273 -18.43 11.99 -1.79
CA TYR A 273 -17.35 11.14 -1.25
C TYR A 273 -17.71 10.42 0.06
N ALA A 274 -18.75 10.90 0.76
CA ALA A 274 -19.05 10.51 2.13
C ALA A 274 -20.48 10.07 2.36
N TRP A 275 -20.65 9.12 3.29
CA TRP A 275 -21.87 8.95 4.07
C TRP A 275 -21.67 9.57 5.45
N TYR A 276 -22.41 10.61 5.79
CA TYR A 276 -22.28 11.37 7.03
C TYR A 276 -23.66 11.89 7.46
N THR A 277 -23.76 12.61 8.59
CA THR A 277 -25.04 12.95 9.24
C THR A 277 -26.12 13.45 8.28
N TRP A 278 -25.74 14.29 7.31
CA TRP A 278 -26.68 14.92 6.38
C TRP A 278 -27.22 14.03 5.26
N ASN A 279 -26.57 12.91 4.92
CA ASN A 279 -26.99 12.08 3.79
C ASN A 279 -27.10 10.59 4.10
N ALA A 280 -26.65 10.12 5.27
CA ALA A 280 -26.64 8.70 5.60
C ALA A 280 -27.98 8.17 6.15
N GLN A 281 -28.96 9.05 6.41
CA GLN A 281 -30.27 8.69 6.97
C GLN A 281 -30.17 7.94 8.30
N GLN A 282 -29.24 8.39 9.16
CA GLN A 282 -29.00 7.84 10.50
C GLN A 282 -28.68 6.34 10.55
N LYS A 283 -28.00 5.81 9.51
CA LYS A 283 -27.56 4.42 9.46
C LYS A 283 -26.37 4.25 8.52
N THR A 284 -25.65 3.13 8.67
CA THR A 284 -24.67 2.70 7.66
C THR A 284 -25.35 2.48 6.31
N GLN A 285 -24.58 2.56 5.23
CA GLN A 285 -25.01 2.33 3.86
C GLN A 285 -24.15 1.23 3.23
N ALA A 286 -24.54 0.72 2.07
CA ALA A 286 -23.69 -0.22 1.34
C ALA A 286 -22.35 0.44 1.00
N VAL A 287 -21.25 -0.32 1.13
CA VAL A 287 -19.90 0.15 0.81
C VAL A 287 -19.74 0.46 -0.68
N GLY A 288 -18.78 1.30 -1.02
CA GLY A 288 -18.38 1.58 -2.39
C GLY A 288 -19.40 2.36 -3.22
N ARG A 289 -20.37 3.02 -2.55
CA ARG A 289 -21.42 3.84 -3.20
C ARG A 289 -21.06 5.32 -3.34
N LYS A 290 -19.86 5.70 -2.89
CA LYS A 290 -19.30 7.05 -3.02
C LYS A 290 -18.08 7.05 -3.93
N GLN A 291 -17.69 8.24 -4.38
CA GLN A 291 -16.50 8.40 -5.20
C GLN A 291 -15.25 7.97 -4.42
N PRO A 292 -14.32 7.24 -5.05
CA PRO A 292 -13.05 6.91 -4.44
C PRO A 292 -12.13 8.13 -4.36
N ASN A 293 -11.07 8.05 -3.55
CA ASN A 293 -9.95 8.97 -3.64
C ASN A 293 -9.03 8.66 -4.85
N ALA A 294 -7.94 9.40 -5.01
CA ALA A 294 -7.04 9.30 -6.16
C ALA A 294 -6.35 7.92 -6.31
N TRP A 295 -6.33 7.09 -5.26
CA TRP A 295 -5.78 5.74 -5.30
C TRP A 295 -6.85 4.65 -5.43
N GLY A 296 -8.13 5.02 -5.51
CA GLY A 296 -9.22 4.05 -5.71
C GLY A 296 -9.83 3.50 -4.42
N LEU A 297 -9.41 3.98 -3.24
CA LEU A 297 -10.02 3.65 -1.96
C LEU A 297 -11.36 4.38 -1.81
N GLN A 298 -12.36 3.67 -1.29
CA GLN A 298 -13.72 4.18 -1.10
C GLN A 298 -14.05 4.30 0.39
N ASP A 299 -15.02 5.19 0.66
CA ASP A 299 -15.56 5.44 1.99
C ASP A 299 -14.51 5.88 3.04
N MET A 300 -13.39 6.49 2.61
CA MET A 300 -12.36 7.04 3.51
C MET A 300 -12.84 8.28 4.31
N HIS A 301 -14.01 8.84 3.94
CA HIS A 301 -14.59 10.04 4.52
C HIS A 301 -16.01 9.73 5.00
N GLY A 302 -16.20 9.08 6.15
CA GLY A 302 -17.50 8.76 6.72
C GLY A 302 -17.83 7.27 6.68
N LEU A 303 -19.13 6.96 6.60
CA LEU A 303 -19.72 5.63 6.68
C LEU A 303 -19.56 4.98 8.06
N VAL A 304 -18.34 4.65 8.48
CA VAL A 304 -18.00 4.16 9.82
C VAL A 304 -16.64 4.71 10.22
N TRP A 305 -16.47 5.01 11.51
CA TRP A 305 -15.14 5.17 12.10
C TRP A 305 -14.37 3.87 11.93
N GLU A 306 -13.08 3.96 11.63
CA GLU A 306 -12.26 2.77 11.38
C GLU A 306 -11.16 2.63 12.41
N TRP A 307 -11.11 1.47 13.08
CA TRP A 307 -10.03 1.12 14.00
C TRP A 307 -8.67 1.13 13.30
N CYS A 308 -7.70 1.77 13.96
CA CYS A 308 -6.27 1.68 13.64
C CYS A 308 -5.55 0.84 14.70
N GLU A 309 -4.37 0.33 14.37
CA GLU A 309 -3.52 -0.45 15.27
C GLU A 309 -3.08 0.37 16.51
N ASP A 310 -2.84 1.65 16.31
CA ASP A 310 -2.21 2.55 17.27
C ASP A 310 -3.00 2.74 18.59
N PRO A 311 -2.33 2.64 19.74
CA PRO A 311 -2.79 3.29 20.97
C PRO A 311 -3.04 4.78 20.76
N TRP A 312 -3.96 5.36 21.54
CA TRP A 312 -4.23 6.80 21.46
C TRP A 312 -3.15 7.64 22.13
N HIS A 313 -2.75 8.73 21.46
CA HIS A 313 -1.90 9.80 22.00
C HIS A 313 -2.61 11.16 21.87
N PRO A 314 -2.42 12.08 22.84
CA PRO A 314 -3.11 13.37 22.84
C PRO A 314 -2.66 14.36 21.76
N ASN A 315 -1.55 14.07 21.06
CA ASN A 315 -0.93 14.85 19.99
C ASN A 315 0.16 13.99 19.30
N TYR A 316 0.88 14.53 18.32
CA TYR A 316 1.97 13.87 17.58
C TYR A 316 3.38 14.17 18.11
N ASN A 317 3.54 14.73 19.31
CA ASN A 317 4.87 14.96 19.87
C ASN A 317 5.57 13.61 20.15
N GLY A 318 6.63 13.33 19.38
CA GLY A 318 7.35 12.05 19.47
C GLY A 318 6.72 10.90 18.68
N ALA A 319 5.80 11.20 17.76
CA ALA A 319 5.22 10.21 16.86
C ALA A 319 6.31 9.57 15.95
N PRO A 320 6.19 8.27 15.62
CA PRO A 320 7.08 7.63 14.66
C PRO A 320 7.01 8.28 13.28
N SER A 321 8.15 8.33 12.58
CA SER A 321 8.25 8.91 11.23
C SER A 321 8.39 7.86 10.13
N ASP A 322 8.22 6.58 10.46
CA ASP A 322 8.49 5.41 9.61
C ASP A 322 7.24 4.55 9.36
N GLY A 323 6.05 5.08 9.64
CA GLY A 323 4.76 4.46 9.29
C GLY A 323 4.34 3.31 10.20
N ARG A 324 5.19 2.87 11.13
CA ARG A 324 4.85 1.86 12.14
C ARG A 324 3.82 2.39 13.17
N ALA A 325 3.13 1.47 13.83
CA ALA A 325 2.21 1.81 14.91
C ALA A 325 2.96 2.48 16.08
N TRP A 326 2.32 3.47 16.71
CA TRP A 326 2.89 4.21 17.83
C TRP A 326 2.65 3.50 19.16
N ASP A 327 3.42 2.46 19.47
CA ASP A 327 3.19 1.65 20.68
C ASP A 327 3.73 2.28 21.99
N GLY A 328 4.63 3.27 21.89
CA GLY A 328 5.30 3.88 23.05
C GLY A 328 4.44 4.94 23.77
N ALA A 329 4.28 4.81 25.09
CA ALA A 329 3.62 5.80 25.98
C ALA A 329 2.19 6.20 25.60
N GLY A 330 1.51 5.38 24.79
CA GLY A 330 0.10 5.58 24.44
C GLY A 330 -0.85 5.22 25.57
N HIS A 331 -2.12 5.60 25.40
CA HIS A 331 -3.16 5.27 26.38
C HIS A 331 -3.38 3.75 26.45
N ALA A 332 -3.36 3.18 27.65
CA ALA A 332 -3.38 1.72 27.84
C ALA A 332 -4.62 1.01 27.25
N SER A 333 -5.80 1.65 27.34
CA SER A 333 -7.06 1.06 26.89
C SER A 333 -7.65 1.68 25.64
N LYS A 334 -7.11 2.80 25.13
CA LYS A 334 -7.76 3.53 24.04
C LYS A 334 -6.99 3.37 22.75
N ARG A 335 -7.72 3.14 21.67
CA ARG A 335 -7.20 2.98 20.32
C ARG A 335 -7.69 4.11 19.44
N THR A 336 -6.89 4.46 18.44
CA THR A 336 -7.26 5.49 17.49
C THR A 336 -8.31 4.98 16.51
N VAL A 337 -9.28 5.83 16.18
CA VAL A 337 -10.18 5.63 15.04
C VAL A 337 -10.14 6.82 14.08
N ARG A 338 -10.36 6.55 12.80
CA ARG A 338 -10.25 7.54 11.72
C ARG A 338 -11.46 7.56 10.79
N GLY A 339 -11.58 8.63 10.01
CA GLY A 339 -12.47 8.72 8.85
C GLY A 339 -13.83 9.36 9.04
N GLY A 340 -14.35 9.45 10.26
CA GLY A 340 -15.74 9.85 10.48
C GLY A 340 -16.70 8.70 10.21
N SER A 341 -17.99 8.93 10.39
CA SER A 341 -19.02 7.91 10.27
C SER A 341 -20.34 8.46 9.73
N TRP A 342 -21.35 7.61 9.58
CA TRP A 342 -22.69 8.02 9.17
C TRP A 342 -23.36 9.08 10.07
N TYR A 343 -22.92 9.24 11.33
CA TYR A 343 -23.42 10.26 12.28
C TYR A 343 -22.40 11.36 12.59
N SER A 344 -21.31 11.40 11.84
CA SER A 344 -20.27 12.42 11.98
C SER A 344 -20.62 13.70 11.22
N LEU A 345 -20.18 14.84 11.76
CA LEU A 345 -20.22 16.10 11.03
C LEU A 345 -19.15 16.09 9.94
N ALA A 346 -19.27 17.02 9.00
CA ALA A 346 -18.34 17.12 7.87
C ALA A 346 -16.87 17.27 8.32
N ASP A 347 -16.66 17.94 9.45
CA ASP A 347 -15.36 18.25 10.04
C ASP A 347 -14.65 17.06 10.64
N ASP A 348 -15.42 16.08 11.11
CA ASP A 348 -14.90 14.82 11.65
C ASP A 348 -14.47 13.87 10.50
N CYS A 349 -14.92 14.14 9.27
CA CYS A 349 -14.58 13.35 8.08
C CYS A 349 -13.30 13.83 7.37
N ARG A 350 -12.52 14.75 7.95
CA ARG A 350 -11.26 15.24 7.35
C ARG A 350 -10.17 14.15 7.39
N CYS A 351 -9.20 14.23 6.48
CA CYS A 351 -8.07 13.27 6.44
C CYS A 351 -7.31 13.21 7.78
N ALA A 352 -7.04 14.36 8.38
CA ALA A 352 -6.24 14.48 9.60
C ALA A 352 -7.03 14.27 10.91
N TYR A 353 -8.36 14.23 10.85
CA TYR A 353 -9.17 14.16 12.06
C TYR A 353 -8.88 12.85 12.80
N ARG A 354 -8.59 12.97 14.09
CA ARG A 354 -8.30 11.83 14.96
C ARG A 354 -9.36 11.72 16.04
N PHE A 355 -9.85 10.51 16.26
CA PHE A 355 -10.69 10.22 17.41
C PHE A 355 -10.19 8.99 18.14
N ARG A 356 -10.83 8.68 19.27
CA ARG A 356 -10.48 7.52 20.08
C ARG A 356 -11.70 6.91 20.73
N HIS A 357 -11.62 5.61 20.92
CA HIS A 357 -12.52 4.87 21.79
C HIS A 357 -11.73 3.87 22.63
N ASP A 358 -12.37 3.39 23.69
CA ASP A 358 -11.81 2.25 24.42
C ASP A 358 -11.75 1.02 23.49
N ALA A 359 -10.70 0.21 23.59
CA ALA A 359 -10.48 -0.93 22.72
C ALA A 359 -11.61 -1.96 22.82
N SER A 360 -12.34 -2.02 23.94
CA SER A 360 -13.52 -2.88 24.11
C SER A 360 -14.84 -2.22 23.70
N PHE A 361 -14.81 -0.98 23.19
CA PHE A 361 -16.03 -0.24 22.85
C PHE A 361 -16.60 -0.75 21.53
N CYS A 362 -17.86 -1.17 21.55
CA CYS A 362 -18.62 -1.58 20.37
C CYS A 362 -19.75 -0.58 20.14
N TYR A 363 -19.86 -0.02 18.93
CA TYR A 363 -20.95 0.91 18.61
C TYR A 363 -21.32 0.83 17.13
N PRO A 364 -22.60 1.12 16.74
CA PRO A 364 -23.10 0.96 15.37
C PRO A 364 -22.51 1.85 14.28
N SER A 365 -21.39 2.48 14.57
CA SER A 365 -20.69 3.41 13.70
C SER A 365 -19.20 3.15 13.64
N ILE A 366 -18.71 2.08 14.27
CA ILE A 366 -17.30 1.73 14.31
C ILE A 366 -17.14 0.38 13.64
N GLY A 367 -16.32 0.37 12.59
CA GLY A 367 -15.86 -0.80 11.87
C GLY A 367 -14.36 -0.69 11.67
N PHE A 368 -13.87 -1.24 10.56
CA PHE A 368 -12.44 -1.20 10.23
C PHE A 368 -12.20 -1.57 8.77
N ARG A 369 -10.97 -1.32 8.32
CA ARG A 369 -10.40 -1.86 7.09
C ARG A 369 -9.13 -2.64 7.44
N VAL A 370 -8.63 -3.44 6.51
CA VAL A 370 -7.41 -4.23 6.72
C VAL A 370 -6.31 -3.82 5.75
N VAL A 371 -5.08 -4.04 6.17
CA VAL A 371 -3.90 -3.97 5.30
C VAL A 371 -3.20 -5.33 5.26
N MET A 372 -2.56 -5.62 4.14
CA MET A 372 -1.66 -6.76 3.99
C MET A 372 -0.23 -6.24 4.00
N SER A 373 0.57 -6.74 4.94
CA SER A 373 1.99 -6.42 5.08
C SER A 373 2.82 -7.29 4.14
N ASN A 374 3.83 -6.70 3.50
CA ASN A 374 4.74 -7.43 2.60
C ASN A 374 5.60 -8.47 3.31
#